data_AF-A0A7S0LYZ5-F1
#
_entry.id   AF-A0A7S0LYZ5-F1
#
_cell.length_a   1.000
_cell.length_b   1.000
_cell.length_c   1.000
_cell.angle_alpha   90.00
_cell.angle_beta   90.00
_cell.angle_gamma   90.00
#
_symmetry.space_group_name_H-M   'P 1'
#
loop_
_entity.id
_entity.type
_entity.pdbx_description
1 polymer ?
#
loop_
_entity_poly.entity_id
_entity_poly.type
_entity_poly.pdbx_seq_one_letter_code
_entity_poly.pdbx_strand_id
1 'polypeptide(L)'
;GDPESPRDYNELLDEFSLHQFIIRRGVTLSTTPEFESFRRKHRGAWGAIQDVVAGLERLLARYAVPVAYVDGNKVALLSQQDLRKPTVEDYLDCLINIDQVLELVSVPGRRFMGGNRERSACLALQAVYRGHLCRRGFRNALARFKAALIIQRYWKTVSASRLTARVLADAAAALGAPVRIAGFVRVKCGETVA
;
A
#
# COMPACT_ATOMS: atom_id res chain seq x y z
N GLY A 1 21.58 49.69 31.91
CA GLY A 1 20.40 49.12 31.24
C GLY A 1 20.69 47.66 31.09
N ASP A 2 20.33 46.91 32.12
CA ASP A 2 20.68 45.50 32.28
C ASP A 2 19.86 44.65 31.30
N PRO A 3 20.41 43.56 30.73
CA PRO A 3 19.64 42.63 29.92
C PRO A 3 18.70 41.84 30.85
N GLU A 4 17.49 42.38 31.03
CA GLU A 4 16.41 41.73 31.76
C GLU A 4 15.96 40.45 31.04
N SER A 5 15.94 39.36 31.81
CA SER A 5 15.23 38.10 31.58
C SER A 5 15.87 37.07 30.63
N PRO A 6 16.28 35.89 31.15
CA PRO A 6 16.62 34.70 30.36
C PRO A 6 15.50 34.22 29.42
N ARG A 7 14.27 34.71 29.58
CA ARG A 7 13.13 34.34 28.72
C ARG A 7 13.21 34.99 27.35
N ASP A 8 13.66 36.25 27.27
CA ASP A 8 13.74 37.01 26.03
C ASP A 8 14.82 36.42 25.08
N TYR A 9 15.95 36.00 25.65
CA TYR A 9 17.01 35.30 24.91
C TYR A 9 16.57 33.94 24.34
N ASN A 10 15.74 33.19 25.08
CA ASN A 10 15.23 31.90 24.63
C ASN A 10 14.20 32.05 23.50
N GLU A 11 13.42 33.13 23.50
CA GLU A 11 12.46 33.44 22.44
C GLU A 11 13.17 33.86 21.15
N LEU A 12 14.20 34.70 21.24
CA LEU A 12 15.08 35.03 20.11
C LEU A 12 15.79 33.79 19.54
N LEU A 13 16.31 32.92 20.41
CA LEU A 13 16.88 31.64 19.99
C LEU A 13 15.84 30.75 19.29
N ASP A 14 14.59 30.71 19.76
CA ASP A 14 13.51 29.94 19.13
C ASP A 14 13.04 30.55 17.79
N GLU A 15 13.19 31.86 17.61
CA GLU A 15 12.84 32.55 16.36
C GLU A 15 13.88 32.30 15.26
N PHE A 16 15.18 32.33 15.62
CA PHE A 16 16.29 32.16 14.68
C PHE A 16 16.88 30.74 14.60
N SER A 17 16.47 29.82 15.47
CA SER A 17 16.98 28.45 15.42
C SER A 17 16.40 27.70 14.23
N LEU A 18 17.29 27.06 13.47
CA LEU A 18 16.95 26.17 12.36
C LEU A 18 16.23 24.88 12.85
N HIS A 19 16.00 24.74 14.17
CA HIS A 19 15.33 23.60 14.83
C HIS A 19 15.76 22.25 14.28
N GLN A 20 17.06 22.07 14.09
CA GLN A 20 17.63 20.82 13.61
C GLN A 20 17.79 19.89 14.79
N PHE A 21 17.42 18.63 14.61
CA PHE A 21 17.59 17.61 15.64
C PHE A 21 18.13 16.32 15.04
N ILE A 22 18.68 15.47 15.92
CA ILE A 22 19.43 14.30 15.52
C ILE A 22 18.65 13.04 15.89
N ILE A 23 18.54 12.12 14.94
CA ILE A 23 18.05 10.77 15.18
C ILE A 23 19.24 9.81 15.14
N ARG A 24 19.50 9.14 16.26
CA ARG A 24 20.62 8.18 16.39
C ARG A 24 20.08 6.78 16.54
N ARG A 25 20.52 5.86 15.66
CA ARG A 25 20.10 4.45 15.65
C ARG A 25 18.57 4.27 15.68
N GLY A 26 17.84 5.17 15.02
CA GLY A 26 16.38 5.15 14.96
C GLY A 26 15.66 5.67 16.21
N VAL A 27 16.36 6.36 17.12
CA VAL A 27 15.77 7.04 18.29
C VAL A 27 16.11 8.53 18.22
N THR A 28 15.09 9.38 18.33
CA THR A 28 15.27 10.83 18.37
C THR A 28 15.90 11.24 19.70
N LEU A 29 16.92 12.09 19.65
CA LEU A 29 17.54 12.64 20.86
C LEU A 29 16.65 13.77 21.41
N SER A 30 15.67 13.40 22.23
CA SER A 30 14.73 14.36 22.82
C SER A 30 15.32 15.21 23.95
N THR A 31 16.53 14.87 24.43
CA THR A 31 17.22 15.56 25.53
C THR A 31 18.05 16.75 25.06
N THR A 32 18.08 17.04 23.75
CA THR A 32 18.85 18.18 23.25
C THR A 32 18.01 19.46 23.33
N PRO A 33 18.64 20.60 23.68
CA PRO A 33 17.92 21.86 23.85
C PRO A 33 17.20 22.30 22.56
N GLU A 34 17.72 21.92 21.39
CA GLU A 34 17.13 22.22 20.08
C GLU A 34 15.78 21.53 19.90
N PHE A 35 15.65 20.27 20.37
CA PHE A 35 14.39 19.53 20.30
C PHE A 35 13.34 20.09 21.27
N GLU A 36 13.78 20.53 22.45
CA GLU A 36 12.90 21.17 23.43
C GLU A 36 12.39 22.54 22.94
N SER A 37 13.26 23.33 22.32
CA SER A 37 12.91 24.57 21.62
C SER A 37 11.88 24.32 20.50
N PHE A 38 12.12 23.31 19.65
CA PHE A 38 11.19 22.94 18.58
C PHE A 38 9.80 22.55 19.13
N ARG A 39 9.77 21.80 20.23
CA ARG A 39 8.54 21.42 20.92
C ARG A 39 7.78 22.61 21.50
N ARG A 40 8.48 23.61 22.04
CA ARG A 40 7.86 24.85 22.55
C ARG A 40 7.19 25.63 21.43
N LYS A 41 7.87 25.79 20.29
CA LYS A 41 7.36 26.54 19.12
C LYS A 41 6.13 25.90 18.48
N HIS A 42 6.11 24.58 18.32
CA HIS A 42 5.03 23.86 17.64
C HIS A 42 4.03 23.17 18.58
N ARG A 43 3.81 23.73 19.77
CA ARG A 43 2.96 23.10 20.80
C ARG A 43 1.54 22.79 20.32
N GLY A 44 0.96 23.62 19.45
CA GLY A 44 -0.39 23.45 18.91
C GLY A 44 -0.56 22.28 17.93
N ALA A 45 0.50 21.90 17.21
CA ALA A 45 0.48 20.81 16.21
C ALA A 45 1.41 19.65 16.59
N TRP A 46 1.83 19.57 17.86
CA TRP A 46 2.85 18.63 18.31
C TRP A 46 2.48 17.17 18.09
N GLY A 47 1.18 16.81 18.21
CA GLY A 47 0.71 15.45 17.96
C GLY A 47 1.03 14.96 16.55
N ALA A 48 0.71 15.77 15.54
CA ALA A 48 0.99 15.44 14.14
C ALA A 48 2.50 15.37 13.87
N ILE A 49 3.28 16.30 14.44
CA ILE A 49 4.74 16.28 14.38
C ILE A 49 5.31 14.98 14.98
N GLN A 50 4.79 14.57 16.13
CA GLN A 50 5.22 13.35 16.80
C GLN A 50 4.94 12.10 15.97
N ASP A 51 3.82 12.05 15.25
CA ASP A 51 3.51 10.96 14.33
C ASP A 51 4.48 10.91 13.14
N VAL A 52 4.87 12.07 12.60
CA VAL A 52 5.89 12.19 11.55
C VAL A 52 7.26 11.73 12.06
N VAL A 53 7.67 12.19 13.25
CA VAL A 53 8.93 11.77 13.88
C VAL A 53 8.94 10.26 14.14
N ALA A 54 7.85 9.70 14.64
CA ALA A 54 7.72 8.25 14.82
C ALA A 54 7.75 7.48 13.47
N GLY A 55 7.30 8.11 12.39
CA GLY A 55 7.47 7.63 11.02
C GLY A 55 8.95 7.57 10.61
N LEU A 56 9.67 8.68 10.80
CA LEU A 56 11.11 8.80 10.54
C LEU A 56 11.94 7.80 11.35
N GLU A 57 11.66 7.66 12.65
CA GLU A 57 12.32 6.69 13.52
C GLU A 57 12.14 5.27 13.00
N ARG A 58 10.91 4.88 12.61
CA ARG A 58 10.65 3.55 12.05
C ARG A 58 11.38 3.32 10.74
N LEU A 59 11.45 4.33 9.87
CA LEU A 59 12.17 4.25 8.61
C LEU A 59 13.68 4.07 8.87
N LEU A 60 14.29 4.97 9.64
CA LEU A 60 15.72 4.95 9.94
C LEU A 60 16.13 3.69 10.72
N ALA A 61 15.27 3.22 11.63
CA ALA A 61 15.46 1.97 12.36
C ALA A 61 15.41 0.76 11.41
N ARG A 62 14.47 0.72 10.45
CA ARG A 62 14.34 -0.38 9.48
C ARG A 62 15.60 -0.52 8.62
N TYR A 63 16.18 0.60 8.20
CA TYR A 63 17.40 0.61 7.39
C TYR A 63 18.69 0.55 8.22
N ALA A 64 18.63 0.54 9.55
CA ALA A 64 19.79 0.58 10.45
C ALA A 64 20.74 1.77 10.18
N VAL A 65 20.16 2.97 10.04
CA VAL A 65 20.94 4.20 9.85
C VAL A 65 21.61 4.60 11.18
N PRO A 66 22.93 4.84 11.22
CA PRO A 66 23.64 5.17 12.47
C PRO A 66 23.24 6.52 13.05
N VAL A 67 23.24 7.57 12.22
CA VAL A 67 22.95 8.96 12.57
C VAL A 67 22.27 9.62 11.38
N ALA A 68 21.20 10.38 11.64
CA ALA A 68 20.53 11.22 10.67
C ALA A 68 20.28 12.60 11.27
N TYR A 69 20.48 13.64 10.46
CA TYR A 69 20.21 15.03 10.80
C TYR A 69 18.89 15.43 10.15
N VAL A 70 17.94 15.88 10.96
CA VAL A 70 16.57 16.20 10.52
C VAL A 70 16.35 17.70 10.59
N ASP A 71 15.71 18.25 9.56
CA ASP A 71 15.24 19.62 9.53
C ASP A 71 13.83 19.72 10.14
N GLY A 72 13.73 20.35 11.31
CA GLY A 72 12.46 20.50 12.03
C GLY A 72 11.41 21.31 11.29
N ASN A 73 11.81 22.28 10.46
CA ASN A 73 10.86 23.11 9.70
C ASN A 73 10.17 22.28 8.62
N LYS A 74 10.91 21.41 7.94
CA LYS A 74 10.35 20.49 6.95
C LYS A 74 9.42 19.47 7.59
N VAL A 75 9.78 18.95 8.76
CA VAL A 75 8.93 18.04 9.53
C VAL A 75 7.63 18.72 9.98
N ALA A 76 7.71 19.98 10.43
CA ALA A 76 6.53 20.76 10.78
C ALA A 76 5.63 21.01 9.56
N LEU A 77 6.21 21.34 8.40
CA LEU A 77 5.45 21.51 7.15
C LEU A 77 4.77 20.22 6.72
N LEU A 78 5.49 19.09 6.81
CA LEU A 78 4.95 17.77 6.51
C LEU A 78 3.78 17.41 7.43
N SER A 79 3.88 17.76 8.72
CA SER A 79 2.84 17.48 9.71
C SER A 79 1.54 18.25 9.49
N GLN A 80 1.58 19.37 8.75
CA GLN A 80 0.38 20.13 8.40
C GLN A 80 -0.43 19.45 7.28
N GLN A 81 0.16 18.48 6.59
CA GLN A 81 -0.48 17.77 5.47
C GLN A 81 -1.27 16.54 5.96
N ASP A 82 -2.30 16.77 6.79
CA ASP A 82 -3.09 15.69 7.43
C ASP A 82 -3.87 14.78 6.46
N LEU A 83 -4.07 15.19 5.20
CA LEU A 83 -4.88 14.43 4.24
C LEU A 83 -4.18 13.17 3.68
N ARG A 84 -2.86 13.06 3.77
CA ARG A 84 -2.09 11.97 3.13
C ARG A 84 -1.06 11.39 4.10
N LYS A 85 -0.96 10.05 4.13
CA LYS A 85 0.15 9.38 4.81
C LYS A 85 1.47 9.71 4.10
N PRO A 86 2.50 10.21 4.81
CA PRO A 86 3.76 10.54 4.18
C PRO A 86 4.40 9.34 3.51
N THR A 87 4.94 9.56 2.32
CA THR A 87 5.72 8.56 1.59
C THR A 87 7.16 8.52 2.07
N VAL A 88 7.90 7.50 1.62
CA VAL A 88 9.33 7.35 1.96
C VAL A 88 10.14 8.55 1.45
N GLU A 89 9.81 9.07 0.27
CA GLU A 89 10.46 10.23 -0.34
C GLU A 89 10.25 11.49 0.52
N ASP A 90 9.01 11.72 0.95
CA ASP A 90 8.68 12.86 1.82
C ASP A 90 9.49 12.84 3.14
N TYR A 91 9.73 11.64 3.69
CA TYR A 91 10.57 11.48 4.88
C TYR A 91 12.05 11.74 4.58
N LEU A 92 12.56 11.33 3.41
CA LEU A 92 13.95 11.57 3.02
C LEU A 92 14.22 13.05 2.76
N ASP A 93 13.26 13.80 2.22
CA ASP A 93 13.37 15.24 1.98
C ASP A 93 13.51 16.06 3.27
N CYS A 94 13.02 15.53 4.40
CA CYS A 94 13.18 16.12 5.72
C CYS A 94 14.61 15.95 6.28
N LEU A 95 15.46 15.14 5.66
CA LEU A 95 16.82 14.88 6.12
C LEU A 95 17.80 15.87 5.50
N ILE A 96 18.72 16.37 6.31
CA ILE A 96 19.81 17.25 5.87
C ILE A 96 20.91 16.40 5.22
N ASN A 97 21.24 15.25 5.84
CA ASN A 97 22.26 14.34 5.32
C ASN A 97 21.66 13.26 4.41
N ILE A 98 20.84 13.66 3.44
CA ILE A 98 20.14 12.73 2.55
C ILE A 98 21.09 11.80 1.80
N ASP A 99 22.21 12.30 1.28
CA ASP A 99 23.17 11.50 0.48
C ASP A 99 23.69 10.29 1.27
N GLN A 100 24.11 10.52 2.51
CA GLN A 100 24.61 9.46 3.40
C GLN A 100 23.52 8.44 3.73
N VAL A 101 22.26 8.87 3.87
CA VAL A 101 21.15 7.98 4.17
C VAL A 101 20.73 7.19 2.91
N LEU A 102 20.79 7.82 1.74
CA LEU A 102 20.40 7.23 0.46
C LEU A 102 21.36 6.11 0.05
N GLU A 103 22.66 6.27 0.32
CA GLU A 103 23.65 5.18 0.18
C GLU A 103 23.27 3.92 0.97
N LEU A 104 22.63 4.10 2.13
CA LEU A 104 22.21 2.99 2.99
C LEU A 104 20.84 2.43 2.59
N VAL A 105 19.93 3.29 2.15
CA VAL A 105 18.57 2.92 1.76
C VAL A 105 18.53 2.21 0.40
N SER A 106 19.41 2.60 -0.52
CA SER A 106 19.50 2.03 -1.88
C SER A 106 19.98 0.58 -1.91
N VAL A 107 20.72 0.13 -0.88
CA VAL A 107 21.25 -1.24 -0.83
C VAL A 107 20.12 -2.25 -0.58
N PRO A 108 19.86 -3.16 -1.53
CA PRO A 108 18.84 -4.19 -1.36
C PRO A 108 19.21 -5.12 -0.20
N GLY A 109 18.23 -5.46 0.65
CA GLY A 109 18.43 -6.31 1.82
C GLY A 109 18.70 -5.56 3.12
N ARG A 110 19.22 -4.32 3.08
CA ARG A 110 19.49 -3.52 4.28
C ARG A 110 18.22 -3.15 5.08
N ARG A 111 17.05 -3.15 4.42
CA ARG A 111 15.74 -2.98 5.08
C ARG A 111 15.41 -4.02 6.16
N PHE A 112 16.12 -5.14 6.17
CA PHE A 112 15.98 -6.18 7.19
C PHE A 112 17.12 -6.14 8.21
N MET A 113 17.98 -5.12 8.18
CA MET A 113 19.14 -5.04 9.07
C MET A 113 18.89 -4.27 10.38
N GLY A 114 17.71 -3.67 10.54
CA GLY A 114 17.27 -2.92 11.73
C GLY A 114 17.12 -3.72 13.03
N GLY A 115 16.69 -3.11 14.13
CA GLY A 115 16.57 -3.80 15.43
C GLY A 115 15.70 -5.07 15.42
N ASN A 116 14.69 -5.14 14.56
CA ASN A 116 13.74 -6.26 14.43
C ASN A 116 13.97 -7.08 13.15
N ARG A 117 15.22 -7.45 12.84
CA ARG A 117 15.62 -8.14 11.60
C ARG A 117 14.78 -9.37 11.31
N GLU A 118 14.78 -10.30 12.27
CA GLU A 118 14.15 -11.61 12.15
C GLU A 118 12.63 -11.48 11.95
N ARG A 119 11.98 -10.68 12.81
CA ARG A 119 10.54 -10.44 12.70
C ARG A 119 10.17 -9.78 11.37
N SER A 120 10.95 -8.81 10.90
CA SER A 120 10.70 -8.12 9.63
C SER A 120 10.87 -9.03 8.43
N ALA A 121 11.91 -9.88 8.44
CA ALA A 121 12.14 -10.89 7.41
C ALA A 121 11.03 -11.95 7.41
N CYS A 122 10.64 -12.45 8.58
CA CYS A 122 9.56 -13.42 8.74
C CYS A 122 8.22 -12.83 8.22
N LEU A 123 7.87 -11.61 8.62
CA LEU A 123 6.65 -10.95 8.12
C LEU A 123 6.66 -10.77 6.60
N ALA A 124 7.80 -10.39 6.02
CA ALA A 124 7.92 -10.26 4.56
C ALA A 124 7.75 -11.62 3.86
N LEU A 125 8.39 -12.67 4.36
CA LEU A 125 8.26 -14.02 3.82
C LEU A 125 6.82 -14.52 3.92
N GLN A 126 6.19 -14.37 5.07
CA GLN A 126 4.81 -14.76 5.28
C GLN A 126 3.86 -13.98 4.37
N ALA A 127 4.07 -12.67 4.18
CA ALA A 127 3.25 -11.86 3.28
C ALA A 127 3.39 -12.33 1.82
N VAL A 128 4.61 -12.63 1.38
CA VAL A 128 4.87 -13.19 0.04
C VAL A 128 4.16 -14.53 -0.13
N TYR A 129 4.25 -15.42 0.87
CA TYR A 129 3.61 -16.74 0.83
C TYR A 129 2.08 -16.64 0.81
N ARG A 130 1.48 -15.84 1.69
CA ARG A 130 0.03 -15.58 1.69
C ARG A 130 -0.43 -15.00 0.34
N GLY A 131 0.33 -14.06 -0.23
CA GLY A 131 0.07 -13.50 -1.55
C GLY A 131 0.15 -14.56 -2.66
N HIS A 132 1.11 -15.47 -2.61
CA HIS A 132 1.20 -16.60 -3.54
C HIS A 132 -0.04 -17.50 -3.46
N LEU A 133 -0.46 -17.88 -2.25
CA LEU A 133 -1.65 -18.71 -2.05
C LEU A 133 -2.91 -18.04 -2.58
N CYS A 134 -3.10 -16.74 -2.31
CA CYS A 134 -4.23 -15.97 -2.81
C CYS A 134 -4.27 -15.95 -4.35
N ARG A 135 -3.15 -15.62 -5.00
CA ARG A 135 -3.04 -15.64 -6.48
C ARG A 135 -3.33 -17.02 -7.06
N ARG A 136 -2.83 -18.09 -6.42
CA ARG A 136 -3.12 -19.47 -6.84
C ARG A 136 -4.60 -19.80 -6.71
N GLY A 137 -5.22 -19.44 -5.58
CA GLY A 137 -6.66 -19.61 -5.36
C GLY A 137 -7.51 -18.87 -6.39
N PHE A 138 -7.17 -17.61 -6.67
CA PHE A 138 -7.85 -16.81 -7.68
C PHE A 138 -7.78 -17.43 -9.08
N ARG A 139 -6.60 -17.89 -9.52
CA ARG A 139 -6.45 -18.57 -10.83
C ARG A 139 -7.34 -19.82 -10.92
N ASN A 140 -7.38 -20.63 -9.86
CA ASN A 140 -8.22 -21.83 -9.81
C ASN A 140 -9.71 -21.48 -9.86
N ALA A 141 -10.14 -20.47 -9.11
CA ALA A 141 -11.52 -19.99 -9.12
C ALA A 141 -11.91 -19.46 -10.51
N LEU A 142 -11.03 -18.68 -11.15
CA LEU A 142 -11.25 -18.15 -12.48
C LEU A 142 -11.35 -19.27 -13.53
N ALA A 143 -10.50 -20.29 -13.46
CA ALA A 143 -10.58 -21.45 -14.34
C ALA A 143 -11.91 -22.20 -14.20
N ARG A 144 -12.35 -22.45 -12.96
CA ARG A 144 -13.66 -23.08 -12.68
C ARG A 144 -14.82 -22.23 -13.17
N PHE A 145 -14.77 -20.92 -12.95
CA PHE A 145 -15.80 -19.99 -13.42
C PHE A 145 -15.91 -20.00 -14.95
N LYS A 146 -14.78 -19.96 -15.66
CA LYS A 146 -14.76 -20.08 -17.13
C LYS A 146 -15.38 -21.40 -17.60
N ALA A 147 -15.00 -22.52 -16.99
CA ALA A 147 -15.57 -23.83 -17.32
C ALA A 147 -17.08 -23.87 -17.07
N ALA A 148 -17.54 -23.34 -15.92
CA ALA A 148 -18.95 -23.26 -15.58
C ALA A 148 -19.74 -22.42 -16.60
N LEU A 149 -19.18 -21.29 -17.06
CA LEU A 149 -19.81 -20.46 -18.08
C LEU A 149 -20.00 -21.22 -19.41
N ILE A 150 -19.02 -22.01 -19.83
CA ILE A 150 -19.12 -22.82 -21.06
C ILE A 150 -20.26 -23.85 -20.91
N ILE A 151 -20.28 -24.57 -19.78
CA ILE A 151 -21.32 -25.59 -19.50
C ILE A 151 -22.71 -24.94 -19.45
N GLN A 152 -22.85 -23.83 -18.73
CA GLN A 152 -24.11 -23.10 -18.63
C GLN A 152 -24.60 -22.60 -19.99
N ARG A 153 -23.69 -22.07 -20.82
CA ARG A 153 -24.03 -21.59 -22.16
C ARG A 153 -24.54 -22.74 -23.03
N TYR A 154 -23.81 -23.86 -23.04
CA TYR A 154 -24.21 -25.05 -23.78
C TYR A 154 -25.59 -25.56 -23.32
N TRP A 155 -25.80 -25.69 -22.01
CA TRP A 155 -27.07 -26.15 -21.45
C TRP A 155 -28.24 -25.24 -21.81
N LYS A 156 -28.04 -23.92 -21.74
CA LYS A 156 -29.06 -22.93 -22.16
C LYS A 156 -29.43 -23.10 -23.63
N THR A 157 -28.43 -23.29 -24.51
CA THR A 157 -28.69 -23.55 -25.93
C THR A 157 -29.50 -24.82 -26.14
N VAL A 158 -29.08 -25.94 -25.55
CA VAL A 158 -29.79 -27.23 -25.67
C VAL A 158 -31.23 -27.13 -25.12
N SER A 159 -31.41 -26.47 -23.97
CA SER A 159 -32.72 -26.29 -23.35
C SER A 159 -33.65 -25.44 -24.23
N ALA A 160 -33.14 -24.35 -24.81
CA ALA A 160 -33.89 -23.52 -25.75
C ALA A 160 -34.29 -24.31 -27.00
N SER A 161 -33.36 -25.04 -27.62
CA SER A 161 -33.68 -25.87 -28.79
C SER A 161 -34.75 -26.93 -28.50
N ARG A 162 -34.69 -27.58 -27.34
CA ARG A 162 -35.71 -28.55 -26.91
C ARG A 162 -37.07 -27.90 -26.68
N LEU A 163 -37.10 -26.70 -26.09
CA LEU A 163 -38.34 -25.95 -25.91
C LEU A 163 -38.94 -25.55 -27.26
N THR A 164 -38.14 -24.99 -28.17
CA THR A 164 -38.60 -24.64 -29.53
C THR A 164 -39.12 -25.86 -30.27
N ALA A 165 -38.44 -27.00 -30.21
CA ALA A 165 -38.90 -28.24 -30.84
C ALA A 165 -40.25 -28.73 -30.28
N ARG A 166 -40.46 -28.62 -28.95
CA ARG A 166 -41.76 -28.94 -28.32
C ARG A 166 -42.86 -28.01 -28.79
N VAL A 167 -42.64 -26.69 -28.72
CA VAL A 167 -43.60 -25.68 -29.18
C VAL A 167 -43.97 -25.88 -30.65
N LEU A 168 -42.99 -26.18 -31.50
CA LEU A 168 -43.24 -26.48 -32.91
C LEU A 168 -44.01 -27.78 -33.11
N ALA A 169 -43.75 -28.83 -32.32
CA ALA A 169 -44.50 -30.08 -32.37
C ALA A 169 -45.95 -29.90 -31.92
N ASP A 170 -46.17 -29.15 -30.83
CA ASP A 170 -47.52 -28.83 -30.32
C ASP A 170 -48.31 -28.00 -31.35
N ALA A 171 -47.66 -27.00 -31.98
CA ALA A 171 -48.25 -26.21 -33.05
C ALA A 171 -48.58 -27.05 -34.31
N ALA A 172 -47.70 -27.96 -34.69
CA ALA A 172 -47.93 -28.88 -35.82
C ALA A 172 -49.10 -29.84 -35.54
N ALA A 173 -49.21 -30.35 -34.31
CA ALA A 173 -50.34 -31.17 -33.88
C ALA A 173 -51.67 -30.41 -33.91
N ALA A 174 -51.68 -29.14 -33.51
CA ALA A 174 -52.86 -28.28 -33.56
C ALA A 174 -53.32 -27.95 -34.99
N LEU A 175 -52.39 -27.90 -35.95
CA LEU A 175 -52.66 -27.58 -37.36
C LEU A 175 -52.96 -28.82 -38.24
N GLY A 176 -52.81 -30.04 -37.72
CA GLY A 176 -53.17 -31.28 -38.42
C GLY A 176 -52.29 -31.66 -39.62
N ALA A 177 -51.07 -31.13 -39.74
CA ALA A 177 -50.16 -31.39 -40.87
C ALA A 177 -48.78 -31.92 -40.43
N PRO A 178 -48.17 -32.90 -41.14
CA PRO A 178 -46.88 -33.45 -40.76
C PRO A 178 -45.74 -32.49 -41.15
N VAL A 179 -45.13 -31.83 -40.15
CA VAL A 179 -43.92 -31.02 -40.36
C VAL A 179 -42.68 -31.93 -40.40
N ARG A 180 -42.08 -32.10 -41.58
CA ARG A 180 -40.79 -32.81 -41.74
C ARG A 180 -39.65 -31.95 -41.17
N ILE A 181 -39.08 -32.38 -40.06
CA ILE A 181 -37.91 -31.74 -39.43
C ILE A 181 -36.65 -32.16 -40.21
N ALA A 182 -36.13 -31.28 -41.05
CA ALA A 182 -34.82 -31.47 -41.67
C ALA A 182 -33.71 -31.24 -40.62
N GLY A 183 -32.98 -32.31 -40.31
CA GLY A 183 -31.59 -32.30 -39.87
C GLY A 183 -31.21 -31.38 -38.71
N PHE A 184 -31.15 -31.96 -37.50
CA PHE A 184 -30.48 -31.38 -36.34
C PHE A 184 -29.02 -31.01 -36.69
N VAL A 185 -28.71 -29.71 -36.80
CA VAL A 185 -27.32 -29.25 -36.99
C VAL A 185 -26.55 -29.60 -35.72
N ARG A 186 -25.69 -30.62 -35.83
CA ARG A 186 -24.74 -31.01 -34.81
C ARG A 186 -23.77 -29.84 -34.60
N VAL A 187 -23.94 -29.08 -33.51
CA VAL A 187 -22.98 -28.06 -33.10
C VAL A 187 -21.67 -28.79 -32.82
N LYS A 188 -20.71 -28.71 -33.76
CA LYS A 188 -19.34 -29.16 -33.52
C LYS A 188 -18.80 -28.31 -32.36
N CYS A 189 -18.47 -28.97 -31.26
CA CYS A 189 -17.62 -28.37 -30.22
C CYS A 189 -16.32 -27.97 -30.91
N GLY A 190 -16.14 -26.67 -31.14
CA GLY A 190 -14.94 -26.13 -31.76
C GLY A 190 -13.70 -26.51 -30.96
N GLU A 191 -12.71 -26.97 -31.69
CA GLU A 191 -11.32 -27.11 -31.26
C GLU A 191 -10.88 -25.84 -30.52
N THR A 192 -10.43 -26.01 -29.28
CA THR A 192 -9.59 -25.02 -28.63
C THR A 192 -8.16 -25.36 -29.05
N VAL A 193 -7.73 -24.72 -30.14
CA VAL A 193 -6.32 -24.72 -30.53
C VAL A 193 -5.55 -23.94 -29.45
N ALA A 194 -4.42 -24.51 -29.06
CA ALA A 194 -3.52 -24.09 -27.98
C ALA A 194 -2.96 -22.68 -28.15
#